data_AF-A0A328S0P9-F1
#
_entry.id   AF-A0A328S0P9-F1
#
_cell.length_a   1.000
_cell.length_b   1.000
_cell.length_c   1.000
_cell.angle_alpha   90.00
_cell.angle_beta   90.00
_cell.angle_gamma   90.00
#
_symmetry.space_group_name_H-M   'P 1'
#
loop_
_entity.id
_entity.type
_entity.pdbx_description
1 polymer ?
#
loop_
_entity_poly.entity_id
_entity_poly.type
_entity_poly.pdbx_seq_one_letter_code
_entity_poly.pdbx_strand_id
1 'polypeptide(L)'
;MNMLDNKQFMISFYMTLVVVCVMFASSEIIHNTEVIFPEISALCIGYLLYHKHAWTVNHKRMLTCISTCAILGVIIVEYVPLPLWQQLCLAFIIGQLLLAYSGTDLAPMVSAIVLPVLLQSRGYIYPLSTIILTILVILFNEIEVRKQLRTKEVFKALNKPNKKEYLLITLRVMIVVVVTYIACAVDLKFIIAPPLIVAFIEFSKKRGKLREKPLKPIILLTISAIIGCLCRYIFTITYNIPITVTSIVAITITILLIYRTETYLPPIGAICLLALIVPEDILTLFPLEIFIGTTIFMTFTKIIYRTETFREYYHQK
;
A
#
# COMPACT_ATOMS: atom_id res chain seq x y z
N MET A 1 -12.63 -19.33 0.03
CA MET A 1 -11.30 -18.69 -0.08
C MET A 1 -10.57 -19.14 1.17
N ASN A 2 -9.59 -20.05 1.07
CA ASN A 2 -9.09 -20.73 2.28
C ASN A 2 -8.19 -19.78 3.07
N MET A 3 -8.78 -19.18 4.10
CA MET A 3 -8.01 -18.60 5.19
C MET A 3 -7.14 -19.70 5.78
N LEU A 4 -5.97 -19.31 6.29
CA LEU A 4 -5.02 -20.22 6.93
C LEU A 4 -5.76 -21.08 7.99
N ASP A 5 -5.21 -22.23 8.34
CA ASP A 5 -5.65 -22.91 9.57
C ASP A 5 -5.66 -21.89 10.72
N ASN A 6 -6.67 -21.94 11.61
CA ASN A 6 -6.87 -20.95 12.66
C ASN A 6 -5.59 -20.70 13.45
N LYS A 7 -4.80 -21.75 13.70
CA LYS A 7 -3.50 -21.65 14.38
C LYS A 7 -2.48 -20.83 13.59
N GLN A 8 -2.38 -21.07 12.27
CA GLN A 8 -1.45 -20.35 11.42
C GLN A 8 -1.86 -18.89 11.26
N PHE A 9 -3.15 -18.60 11.07
CA PHE A 9 -3.65 -17.24 11.04
C PHE A 9 -3.29 -16.48 12.32
N MET A 10 -3.47 -17.09 13.49
CA MET A 10 -3.12 -16.48 14.77
C MET A 10 -1.63 -16.16 14.88
N ILE A 11 -0.74 -17.05 14.41
CA ILE A 11 0.70 -16.79 14.40
C ILE A 11 1.03 -15.59 13.52
N SER A 12 0.54 -15.57 12.28
CA SER A 12 0.75 -14.46 11.33
C SER A 12 0.16 -13.14 11.85
N PHE A 13 -0.97 -13.22 12.57
CA PHE A 13 -1.60 -12.09 13.25
C PHE A 13 -0.68 -11.50 14.31
N TYR A 14 -0.18 -12.31 15.25
CA TYR A 14 0.74 -11.82 16.27
C TYR A 14 2.04 -11.27 15.68
N MET A 15 2.60 -11.92 14.65
CA MET A 15 3.77 -11.39 13.95
C MET A 15 3.49 -10.02 13.33
N THR A 16 2.32 -9.84 12.71
CA THR A 16 1.89 -8.54 12.17
C THR A 16 1.81 -7.49 13.27
N LEU A 17 1.23 -7.81 14.44
CA LEU A 17 1.19 -6.90 15.58
C LEU A 17 2.58 -6.53 16.08
N VAL A 18 3.51 -7.47 16.13
CA VAL A 18 4.90 -7.20 16.52
C VAL A 18 5.57 -6.24 15.54
N VAL A 19 5.40 -6.43 14.22
CA VAL A 19 5.97 -5.51 13.23
C VAL A 19 5.41 -4.09 13.40
N VAL A 20 4.08 -3.96 13.55
CA VAL A 20 3.43 -2.65 13.73
C VAL A 20 3.87 -2.00 15.05
N CYS A 21 3.94 -2.77 16.13
CA CYS A 21 4.44 -2.30 17.43
C CYS A 21 5.88 -1.78 17.31
N VAL A 22 6.78 -2.54 16.70
CA VAL A 22 8.18 -2.11 16.49
C VAL A 22 8.24 -0.82 15.67
N MET A 23 7.44 -0.72 14.61
CA MET A 23 7.40 0.47 13.74
C MET A 23 6.98 1.73 14.51
N PHE A 24 5.86 1.69 15.24
CA PHE A 24 5.36 2.85 15.98
C PHE A 24 6.17 3.14 17.25
N ALA A 25 6.59 2.12 17.99
CA ALA A 25 7.43 2.32 19.19
C ALA A 25 8.78 2.95 18.83
N SER A 26 9.38 2.52 17.71
CA SER A 26 10.63 3.13 17.23
C SER A 26 10.41 4.59 16.85
N SER A 27 9.28 4.93 16.23
CA SER A 27 8.93 6.32 15.90
C SER A 27 8.76 7.19 17.15
N GLU A 28 8.10 6.67 18.19
CA GLU A 28 7.94 7.36 19.47
C GLU A 28 9.28 7.57 20.19
N ILE A 29 10.14 6.55 20.25
CA ILE A 29 11.44 6.62 20.93
C ILE A 29 12.41 7.56 20.19
N ILE A 30 12.40 7.54 18.86
CA ILE A 30 13.25 8.39 18.02
C ILE A 30 12.65 9.80 17.89
N HIS A 31 11.40 10.01 18.30
CA HIS A 31 10.62 11.23 18.09
C HIS A 31 10.60 11.67 16.62
N ASN A 32 10.52 10.71 15.70
CA ASN A 32 10.48 10.96 14.27
C ASN A 32 9.43 10.09 13.57
N THR A 33 8.44 10.73 12.96
CA THR A 33 7.33 10.09 12.25
C THR A 33 7.73 9.49 10.91
N GLU A 34 8.88 9.86 10.34
CA GLU A 34 9.43 9.28 9.11
C GLU A 34 9.82 7.81 9.25
N VAL A 35 9.93 7.31 10.50
CA VAL A 35 10.11 5.88 10.78
C VAL A 35 8.88 5.06 10.35
N ILE A 36 7.70 5.68 10.37
CA ILE A 36 6.45 5.01 10.10
C ILE A 36 6.26 4.88 8.58
N PHE A 37 6.28 3.63 8.11
CA PHE A 37 5.98 3.28 6.73
C PHE A 37 4.71 2.42 6.71
N PRO A 38 3.50 3.02 6.57
CA PRO A 38 2.23 2.31 6.68
C PRO A 38 2.11 1.06 5.79
N GLU A 39 2.80 1.05 4.65
CA GLU A 39 2.83 -0.05 3.70
C GLU A 39 3.54 -1.31 4.20
N ILE A 40 4.32 -1.21 5.28
CA ILE A 40 4.77 -2.39 6.01
C ILE A 40 3.57 -3.22 6.48
N SER A 41 2.46 -2.59 6.88
CA SER A 41 1.24 -3.36 7.21
C SER A 41 0.60 -4.00 5.99
N ALA A 42 0.66 -3.36 4.81
CA ALA A 42 0.25 -4.00 3.57
C ALA A 42 1.17 -5.17 3.22
N LEU A 43 2.48 -5.08 3.49
CA LEU A 43 3.39 -6.22 3.37
C LEU A 43 3.02 -7.32 4.37
N CYS A 44 2.76 -7.02 5.64
CA CYS A 44 2.32 -8.01 6.62
C CYS A 44 1.02 -8.70 6.18
N ILE A 45 0.02 -7.94 5.72
CA ILE A 45 -1.24 -8.51 5.23
C ILE A 45 -1.01 -9.35 3.97
N GLY A 46 -0.26 -8.82 3.00
CA GLY A 46 -0.05 -9.46 1.70
C GLY A 46 0.97 -10.60 1.69
N TYR A 47 1.83 -10.68 2.72
CA TYR A 47 2.97 -11.58 2.76
C TYR A 47 2.95 -12.55 3.95
N LEU A 48 2.33 -12.16 5.08
CA LEU A 48 2.22 -13.01 6.28
C LEU A 48 0.80 -13.53 6.50
N LEU A 49 -0.24 -12.70 6.44
CA LEU A 49 -1.60 -13.10 6.86
C LEU A 49 -2.35 -14.03 5.90
N TYR A 50 -1.98 -14.10 4.63
CA TYR A 50 -2.71 -14.88 3.62
C TYR A 50 -1.88 -16.02 3.05
N HIS A 51 -2.51 -17.18 2.76
CA HIS A 51 -1.81 -18.40 2.36
C HIS A 51 -1.06 -18.26 1.02
N LYS A 52 -1.67 -17.57 0.06
CA LYS A 52 -1.01 -17.21 -1.19
C LYS A 52 -0.52 -15.77 -1.10
N HIS A 53 0.73 -15.53 -1.46
CA HIS A 53 1.27 -14.17 -1.48
C HIS A 53 0.44 -13.27 -2.41
N ALA A 54 0.26 -12.01 -2.01
CA ALA A 54 -0.37 -10.99 -2.87
C ALA A 54 0.42 -10.77 -4.15
N TRP A 55 1.73 -10.96 -4.04
CA TRP A 55 2.70 -10.61 -5.05
C TRP A 55 3.66 -11.76 -5.29
N THR A 56 3.98 -11.97 -6.56
CA THR A 56 5.04 -12.83 -7.06
C THR A 56 6.38 -12.13 -6.86
N VAL A 57 6.98 -12.35 -5.69
CA VAL A 57 8.27 -11.77 -5.32
C VAL A 57 9.05 -12.72 -4.41
N ASN A 58 10.38 -12.72 -4.53
CA ASN A 58 11.26 -13.40 -3.58
C ASN A 58 11.87 -12.40 -2.60
N HIS A 59 12.41 -12.88 -1.47
CA HIS A 59 12.94 -12.00 -0.42
C HIS A 59 13.99 -11.00 -0.91
N LYS A 60 14.93 -11.44 -1.77
CA LYS A 60 15.98 -10.57 -2.33
C LYS A 60 15.39 -9.45 -3.19
N ARG A 61 14.44 -9.77 -4.07
CA ARG A 61 13.76 -8.80 -4.94
C ARG A 61 12.88 -7.85 -4.12
N MET A 62 12.18 -8.34 -3.11
CA MET A 62 11.38 -7.49 -2.23
C MET A 62 12.27 -6.46 -1.53
N LEU A 63 13.36 -6.91 -0.89
CA LEU A 63 14.29 -6.01 -0.21
C LEU A 63 14.90 -4.99 -1.19
N THR A 64 15.45 -5.45 -2.31
CA THR A 64 16.10 -4.55 -3.30
C THR A 64 15.11 -3.54 -3.90
N CYS A 65 13.92 -3.98 -4.32
CA CYS A 65 12.92 -3.09 -4.92
C CYS A 65 12.44 -2.02 -3.93
N ILE A 66 12.08 -2.43 -2.70
CA ILE A 66 11.62 -1.50 -1.66
C ILE A 66 12.74 -0.52 -1.28
N SER A 67 13.98 -1.01 -1.09
CA SER A 67 15.13 -0.17 -0.74
C SER A 67 15.43 0.87 -1.81
N THR A 68 15.50 0.43 -3.08
CA THR A 68 15.78 1.34 -4.21
C THR A 68 14.69 2.40 -4.34
N CYS A 69 13.41 2.02 -4.24
CA CYS A 69 12.30 2.98 -4.31
C CYS A 69 12.33 3.99 -3.15
N ALA A 70 12.60 3.55 -1.92
CA ALA A 70 12.67 4.44 -0.77
C ALA A 70 13.81 5.47 -0.88
N ILE A 71 15.00 5.03 -1.32
CA ILE A 71 16.15 5.90 -1.54
C ILE A 71 15.84 6.91 -2.66
N LEU A 72 15.29 6.45 -3.79
CA LEU A 72 14.94 7.33 -4.90
C LEU A 72 13.87 8.36 -4.50
N GLY A 73 12.91 7.99 -3.66
CA GLY A 73 11.89 8.89 -3.16
C GLY A 73 12.50 10.08 -2.40
N VAL A 74 13.43 9.80 -1.49
CA VAL A 74 14.17 10.86 -0.77
C VAL A 74 15.05 11.67 -1.71
N ILE A 75 15.74 11.04 -2.67
CA ILE A 75 16.55 11.75 -3.68
C ILE A 75 15.69 12.75 -4.47
N ILE A 76 14.45 12.39 -4.81
CA ILE A 76 13.51 13.30 -5.49
C ILE A 76 13.23 14.52 -4.60
N VAL A 77 12.92 14.31 -3.31
CA VAL A 77 12.65 15.41 -2.38
C VAL A 77 13.87 16.33 -2.21
N GLU A 78 15.06 15.76 -2.13
CA GLU A 78 16.29 16.50 -1.80
C GLU A 78 16.85 17.28 -3.00
N TYR A 79 16.77 16.70 -4.21
CA TYR A 79 17.53 17.22 -5.36
C TYR A 79 16.67 17.72 -6.53
N VAL A 80 15.35 17.51 -6.52
CA VAL A 80 14.48 17.91 -7.63
C VAL A 80 13.70 19.18 -7.27
N PRO A 81 14.10 20.38 -7.77
CA PRO A 81 13.49 21.66 -7.41
C PRO A 81 12.19 21.91 -8.19
N LEU A 82 11.23 21.01 -8.05
CA LEU A 82 9.90 21.09 -8.68
C LEU A 82 8.81 21.19 -7.60
N PRO A 83 7.64 21.78 -7.91
CA PRO A 83 6.49 21.75 -7.01
C PRO A 83 6.04 20.31 -6.71
N LEU A 84 5.42 20.12 -5.55
CA LEU A 84 4.99 18.82 -5.01
C LEU A 84 4.27 17.94 -6.04
N TRP A 85 3.32 18.49 -6.79
CA TRP A 85 2.54 17.71 -7.77
C TRP A 85 3.43 17.12 -8.88
N GLN A 86 4.49 17.82 -9.30
CA GLN A 86 5.45 17.34 -10.30
C GLN A 86 6.38 16.29 -9.71
N GLN A 87 6.85 16.49 -8.47
CA GLN A 87 7.66 15.49 -7.76
C GLN A 87 6.88 14.18 -7.58
N LEU A 88 5.60 14.25 -7.21
CA LEU A 88 4.72 13.09 -7.08
C LEU A 88 4.51 12.36 -8.41
N CYS A 89 4.30 13.12 -9.50
CA CYS A 89 4.20 12.55 -10.84
C CYS A 89 5.50 11.84 -11.25
N LEU A 90 6.65 12.47 -11.00
CA LEU A 90 7.97 11.89 -11.28
C LEU A 90 8.19 10.59 -10.48
N ALA A 91 7.91 10.62 -9.17
CA ALA A 91 8.01 9.47 -8.27
C ALA A 91 7.13 8.31 -8.75
N PHE A 92 5.89 8.59 -9.15
CA PHE A 92 4.98 7.57 -9.66
C PHE A 92 5.47 6.98 -11.00
N ILE A 93 5.94 7.81 -11.92
CA ILE A 93 6.48 7.36 -13.22
C ILE A 93 7.68 6.43 -12.98
N ILE A 94 8.63 6.84 -12.15
CA ILE A 94 9.81 6.02 -11.82
C ILE A 94 9.37 4.72 -11.13
N GLY A 95 8.46 4.79 -10.16
CA GLY A 95 7.92 3.61 -9.47
C GLY A 95 7.26 2.62 -10.42
N GLN A 96 6.48 3.11 -11.39
CA GLN A 96 5.82 2.26 -12.39
C GLN A 96 6.81 1.61 -13.36
N LEU A 97 7.85 2.33 -13.77
CA LEU A 97 8.92 1.76 -14.58
C LEU A 97 9.68 0.68 -13.80
N LEU A 98 10.09 0.97 -12.56
CA LEU A 98 10.76 -0.01 -11.71
C LEU A 98 9.89 -1.24 -11.50
N LEU A 99 8.60 -1.08 -11.21
CA LEU A 99 7.66 -2.20 -11.11
C LEU A 99 7.63 -3.03 -12.40
N ALA A 100 7.49 -2.38 -13.56
CA ALA A 100 7.43 -3.03 -14.86
C ALA A 100 8.69 -3.84 -15.23
N TYR A 101 9.88 -3.39 -14.79
CA TYR A 101 11.16 -4.06 -15.08
C TYR A 101 11.68 -4.91 -13.91
N SER A 102 11.06 -4.86 -12.74
CA SER A 102 11.47 -5.62 -11.55
C SER A 102 11.28 -7.14 -11.68
N GLY A 103 10.52 -7.61 -12.68
CA GLY A 103 10.12 -9.02 -12.78
C GLY A 103 9.22 -9.48 -11.63
N THR A 104 8.59 -8.55 -10.92
CA THR A 104 7.64 -8.76 -9.80
C THR A 104 6.37 -7.96 -10.05
N ASP A 105 5.31 -8.26 -9.31
CA ASP A 105 4.10 -7.41 -9.23
C ASP A 105 3.96 -6.75 -7.85
N LEU A 106 5.07 -6.52 -7.14
CA LEU A 106 5.13 -5.94 -5.79
C LEU A 106 4.69 -4.46 -5.79
N ALA A 107 3.38 -4.23 -5.87
CA ALA A 107 2.81 -2.88 -5.90
C ALA A 107 3.25 -1.95 -4.74
N PRO A 108 3.49 -2.42 -3.49
CA PRO A 108 4.01 -1.58 -2.41
C PRO A 108 5.33 -0.84 -2.70
N MET A 109 6.13 -1.29 -3.68
CA MET A 109 7.34 -0.54 -4.08
C MET A 109 7.03 0.83 -4.68
N VAL A 110 5.88 0.98 -5.35
CA VAL A 110 5.43 2.27 -5.87
C VAL A 110 5.09 3.21 -4.72
N SER A 111 4.51 2.69 -3.65
CA SER A 111 4.29 3.46 -2.42
C SER A 111 5.59 3.92 -1.77
N ALA A 112 6.60 3.04 -1.73
CA ALA A 112 7.89 3.34 -1.11
C ALA A 112 8.62 4.54 -1.75
N ILE A 113 8.40 4.79 -3.04
CA ILE A 113 8.95 5.98 -3.71
C ILE A 113 8.04 7.21 -3.57
N VAL A 114 6.72 7.04 -3.54
CA VAL A 114 5.76 8.16 -3.51
C VAL A 114 5.58 8.72 -2.09
N LEU A 115 5.60 7.90 -1.04
CA LEU A 115 5.34 8.34 0.33
C LEU A 115 6.31 9.42 0.85
N PRO A 116 7.65 9.28 0.73
CA PRO A 116 8.55 10.34 1.21
C PRO A 116 8.34 11.63 0.43
N VAL A 117 7.95 11.56 -0.85
CA VAL A 117 7.60 12.73 -1.64
C VAL A 117 6.32 13.38 -1.17
N LEU A 118 5.28 12.60 -0.84
CA LEU A 118 4.03 13.14 -0.30
C LEU A 118 4.24 13.84 1.04
N LEU A 119 5.01 13.21 1.93
CA LEU A 119 5.30 13.73 3.27
C LEU A 119 6.44 14.76 3.29
N GLN A 120 7.11 15.00 2.16
CA GLN A 120 8.31 15.83 2.05
C GLN A 120 9.40 15.41 3.05
N SER A 121 9.57 14.09 3.22
CA SER A 121 10.55 13.49 4.13
C SER A 121 11.97 13.69 3.61
N ARG A 122 12.86 14.19 4.48
CA ARG A 122 14.25 14.50 4.13
C ARG A 122 15.20 13.68 4.97
N GLY A 123 16.26 13.20 4.32
CA GLY A 123 17.32 12.45 4.99
C GLY A 123 17.12 10.94 5.02
N TYR A 124 17.96 10.27 5.79
CA TYR A 124 18.18 8.82 5.69
C TYR A 124 17.26 7.98 6.58
N ILE A 125 16.50 8.60 7.49
CA ILE A 125 15.67 7.88 8.47
C ILE A 125 14.56 7.09 7.77
N TYR A 126 13.89 7.69 6.79
CA TYR A 126 12.84 7.02 6.03
C TYR A 126 13.36 5.76 5.27
N PRO A 127 14.41 5.83 4.43
CA PRO A 127 14.94 4.65 3.76
C PRO A 127 15.47 3.59 4.73
N LEU A 128 16.18 4.01 5.79
CA LEU A 128 16.72 3.08 6.78
C LEU A 128 15.61 2.31 7.50
N SER A 129 14.57 3.00 7.95
CA SER A 129 13.41 2.40 8.62
C SER A 129 12.68 1.44 7.69
N THR A 130 12.47 1.86 6.44
CA THR A 130 11.84 1.04 5.41
C THR A 130 12.60 -0.26 5.14
N ILE A 131 13.93 -0.20 5.08
CA ILE A 131 14.81 -1.37 4.91
C ILE A 131 14.70 -2.31 6.11
N ILE A 132 14.86 -1.79 7.33
CA ILE A 132 14.84 -2.58 8.57
C ILE A 132 13.49 -3.28 8.74
N LEU A 133 12.39 -2.56 8.58
CA LEU A 133 11.04 -3.12 8.71
C LEU A 133 10.74 -4.15 7.63
N THR A 134 11.22 -3.95 6.40
CA THR A 134 11.09 -4.95 5.32
C THR A 134 11.88 -6.23 5.65
N ILE A 135 13.09 -6.10 6.20
CA ILE A 135 13.87 -7.26 6.68
C ILE A 135 13.09 -7.99 7.77
N LEU A 136 12.47 -7.29 8.71
CA LEU A 136 11.68 -7.90 9.78
C LEU A 136 10.50 -8.71 9.22
N VAL A 137 9.77 -8.20 8.23
CA VAL A 137 8.70 -8.93 7.55
C VAL A 137 9.24 -10.19 6.84
N ILE A 138 10.39 -10.09 6.16
CA ILE A 138 11.06 -11.22 5.52
C ILE A 138 11.42 -12.30 6.55
N LEU A 139 12.00 -11.90 7.69
CA LEU A 139 12.40 -12.82 8.75
C LEU A 139 11.21 -13.59 9.32
N PHE A 140 10.08 -12.91 9.58
CA PHE A 140 8.86 -13.57 10.03
C PHE A 140 8.29 -14.54 8.98
N ASN A 141 8.31 -14.16 7.70
CA ASN A 141 7.92 -15.08 6.64
C ASN A 141 8.82 -16.33 6.57
N GLU A 142 10.14 -16.17 6.68
CA GLU A 142 11.09 -17.28 6.73
C GLU A 142 10.83 -18.21 7.92
N ILE A 143 10.49 -17.66 9.09
CA ILE A 143 10.13 -18.46 10.28
C ILE A 143 8.89 -19.32 9.99
N GLU A 144 7.86 -18.76 9.34
CA GLU A 144 6.66 -19.53 8.98
C GLU A 144 6.95 -20.66 7.99
N VAL A 145 7.79 -20.39 6.98
CA VAL A 145 8.19 -21.40 5.99
C VAL A 145 9.02 -22.50 6.64
N ARG A 146 9.98 -22.16 7.52
CA ARG A 146 10.83 -23.13 8.22
C ARG A 146 10.05 -24.00 9.20
N LYS A 147 9.04 -23.43 9.87
CA LYS A 147 8.14 -24.18 10.77
C LYS A 147 7.10 -25.03 10.01
N GLN A 148 7.21 -25.12 8.68
CA GLN A 148 6.25 -25.82 7.81
C GLN A 148 4.81 -25.34 7.98
N LEU A 149 4.61 -24.15 8.54
CA LEU A 149 3.31 -23.53 8.63
C LEU A 149 2.86 -23.13 7.22
N ARG A 150 3.82 -22.81 6.34
CA ARG A 150 3.57 -22.33 4.99
C ARG A 150 4.43 -23.06 3.96
N THR A 151 3.84 -23.36 2.81
CA THR A 151 4.58 -23.92 1.67
C THR A 151 5.44 -22.82 1.04
N LYS A 152 6.71 -23.13 0.75
CA LYS A 152 7.59 -22.21 0.03
C LYS A 152 7.06 -22.04 -1.40
N GLU A 153 6.62 -20.84 -1.75
CA GLU A 153 6.23 -20.55 -3.12
C GLU A 153 7.47 -20.52 -4.04
N VAL A 154 7.37 -21.21 -5.19
CA VAL A 154 8.43 -21.18 -6.20
C VAL A 154 8.32 -19.87 -6.96
N PHE A 155 9.27 -18.97 -6.75
CA PHE A 155 9.34 -17.72 -7.48
C PHE A 155 9.59 -17.97 -8.98
N LYS A 156 8.66 -17.50 -9.80
CA LYS A 156 8.84 -17.41 -11.26
C LYS A 156 8.77 -15.94 -11.64
N ALA A 157 9.88 -15.40 -12.15
CA ALA A 157 9.92 -14.00 -12.56
C ALA A 157 8.86 -13.72 -13.64
N LEU A 158 8.20 -12.58 -13.52
CA LEU A 158 7.27 -12.13 -14.55
C LEU A 158 8.03 -11.73 -15.81
N ASN A 159 7.44 -12.02 -16.96
CA ASN A 159 7.98 -11.61 -18.25
C ASN A 159 7.93 -10.08 -18.38
N LYS A 160 8.74 -9.54 -19.31
CA LYS A 160 8.66 -8.13 -19.68
C LYS A 160 7.24 -7.77 -20.16
N PRO A 161 6.78 -6.53 -19.92
CA PRO A 161 5.44 -6.13 -20.32
C PRO A 161 5.21 -6.32 -21.82
N ASN A 162 4.07 -6.87 -22.19
CA ASN A 162 3.63 -6.89 -23.59
C ASN A 162 3.02 -5.54 -24.02
N LYS A 163 2.68 -5.39 -25.30
CA LYS A 163 2.07 -4.15 -25.83
C LYS A 163 0.81 -3.70 -25.06
N LYS A 164 -0.04 -4.64 -24.63
CA LYS A 164 -1.26 -4.34 -23.85
C LYS A 164 -0.91 -3.87 -22.44
N GLU A 165 0.07 -4.48 -21.79
CA GLU A 165 0.54 -4.08 -20.47
C GLU A 165 1.22 -2.72 -20.49
N TYR A 166 2.01 -2.41 -21.52
CA TYR A 166 2.54 -1.06 -21.72
C TYR A 166 1.43 -0.03 -21.86
N LEU A 167 0.40 -0.30 -22.67
CA LEU A 167 -0.76 0.58 -22.80
C LEU A 167 -1.42 0.81 -21.43
N LEU A 168 -1.62 -0.25 -20.65
CA LEU A 168 -2.24 -0.16 -19.34
C LEU A 168 -1.38 0.62 -18.34
N ILE A 169 -0.05 0.44 -18.36
CA ILE A 169 0.90 1.24 -17.57
C ILE A 169 0.78 2.72 -17.96
N THR A 170 0.80 3.04 -19.26
CA THR A 170 0.65 4.41 -19.75
C THR A 170 -0.67 5.03 -19.30
N LEU A 171 -1.79 4.30 -19.40
CA LEU A 171 -3.09 4.78 -18.92
C LEU A 171 -3.09 5.04 -17.41
N ARG A 172 -2.50 4.15 -16.60
CA ARG A 172 -2.35 4.37 -15.15
C ARG A 172 -1.56 5.64 -14.87
N VAL A 173 -0.43 5.86 -15.57
CA VAL A 173 0.39 7.08 -15.47
C VAL A 173 -0.43 8.31 -15.79
N MET A 174 -1.13 8.34 -16.92
CA MET A 174 -1.95 9.49 -17.32
C MET A 174 -3.03 9.81 -16.28
N ILE A 175 -3.73 8.79 -15.77
CA ILE A 175 -4.78 8.99 -14.76
C ILE A 175 -4.19 9.54 -13.47
N VAL A 176 -3.13 8.93 -12.94
CA VAL A 176 -2.54 9.38 -11.67
C VAL A 176 -1.99 10.81 -11.83
N VAL A 177 -1.33 11.15 -12.94
CA VAL A 177 -0.85 12.52 -13.19
C VAL A 177 -1.99 13.54 -13.14
N VAL A 178 -3.11 13.26 -13.84
CA VAL A 178 -4.27 14.17 -13.85
C VAL A 178 -4.88 14.29 -12.46
N VAL A 179 -5.09 13.17 -11.77
CA VAL A 179 -5.67 13.17 -10.42
C VAL A 179 -4.74 13.85 -9.42
N THR A 180 -3.43 13.64 -9.51
CA THR A 180 -2.42 14.30 -8.66
C THR A 180 -2.43 15.81 -8.87
N TYR A 181 -2.46 16.28 -10.12
CA TYR A 181 -2.55 17.71 -10.41
C TYR A 181 -3.80 18.35 -9.76
N ILE A 182 -4.96 17.73 -9.96
CA ILE A 182 -6.23 18.21 -9.38
C ILE A 182 -6.18 18.16 -7.86
N ALA A 183 -5.78 17.02 -7.27
CA ALA A 183 -5.71 16.81 -5.82
C ALA A 183 -4.81 17.87 -5.15
N CYS A 184 -3.64 18.15 -5.72
CA CYS A 184 -2.76 19.21 -5.21
C CYS A 184 -3.34 20.62 -5.42
N ALA A 185 -4.05 20.87 -6.53
CA ALA A 185 -4.65 22.18 -6.79
C ALA A 185 -5.79 22.53 -5.83
N VAL A 186 -6.51 21.53 -5.31
CA VAL A 186 -7.59 21.70 -4.31
C VAL A 186 -7.16 21.38 -2.87
N ASP A 187 -5.87 21.15 -2.64
CA ASP A 187 -5.27 20.79 -1.35
C ASP A 187 -5.80 19.48 -0.71
N LEU A 188 -6.39 18.58 -1.50
CA LEU A 188 -6.88 17.25 -1.08
C LEU A 188 -5.86 16.16 -1.43
N LYS A 189 -4.68 16.24 -0.83
CA LYS A 189 -3.49 15.45 -1.21
C LYS A 189 -3.64 13.95 -0.95
N PHE A 190 -4.49 13.52 -0.02
CA PHE A 190 -4.68 12.11 0.33
C PHE A 190 -5.65 11.37 -0.60
N ILE A 191 -6.30 12.07 -1.54
CA ILE A 191 -6.96 11.44 -2.70
C ILE A 191 -5.96 10.57 -3.49
N ILE A 192 -4.69 10.98 -3.53
CA ILE A 192 -3.58 10.24 -4.16
C ILE A 192 -2.66 9.58 -3.14
N ALA A 193 -3.15 9.30 -1.93
CA ALA A 193 -2.36 8.64 -0.88
C ALA A 193 -1.66 7.38 -1.45
N PRO A 194 -0.40 7.13 -1.08
CA PRO A 194 0.37 6.05 -1.70
C PRO A 194 -0.32 4.67 -1.59
N PRO A 195 -0.97 4.30 -0.46
CA PRO A 195 -1.77 3.08 -0.39
C PRO A 195 -2.93 3.01 -1.39
N LEU A 196 -3.54 4.14 -1.77
CA LEU A 196 -4.58 4.17 -2.81
C LEU A 196 -4.02 3.95 -4.21
N ILE A 197 -2.82 4.46 -4.47
CA ILE A 197 -2.10 4.18 -5.72
C ILE A 197 -1.80 2.68 -5.82
N VAL A 198 -1.35 2.06 -4.72
CA VAL A 198 -1.17 0.61 -4.65
C VAL A 198 -2.48 -0.12 -4.90
N ALA A 199 -3.58 0.31 -4.27
CA ALA A 199 -4.90 -0.27 -4.51
C ALA A 199 -5.34 -0.14 -5.97
N PHE A 200 -5.07 1.00 -6.63
CA PHE A 200 -5.36 1.21 -8.04
C PHE A 200 -4.58 0.25 -8.95
N ILE A 201 -3.30 0.01 -8.65
CA ILE A 201 -2.48 -0.98 -9.35
C ILE A 201 -3.09 -2.39 -9.20
N GLU A 202 -3.53 -2.75 -7.98
CA GLU A 202 -4.19 -4.03 -7.70
C GLU A 202 -5.52 -4.20 -8.44
N PHE A 203 -6.39 -3.17 -8.46
CA PHE A 203 -7.67 -3.20 -9.19
C PHE A 203 -7.45 -3.38 -10.70
N SER A 204 -6.34 -2.85 -11.19
CA SER A 204 -5.95 -2.88 -12.59
C SER A 204 -5.25 -4.16 -13.02
N LYS A 205 -5.10 -5.18 -12.16
CA LYS A 205 -4.58 -6.50 -12.55
C LYS A 205 -5.60 -7.27 -13.42
N LYS A 206 -5.10 -8.16 -14.28
CA LYS A 206 -5.93 -9.01 -15.15
C LYS A 206 -6.77 -9.96 -14.30
N ARG A 207 -8.08 -10.06 -14.57
CA ARG A 207 -9.04 -10.94 -13.86
C ARG A 207 -9.09 -10.75 -12.33
N GLY A 208 -8.90 -9.51 -11.85
CA GLY A 208 -9.00 -9.21 -10.43
C GLY A 208 -10.43 -9.31 -9.91
N LYS A 209 -10.71 -10.27 -9.02
CA LYS A 209 -12.01 -10.44 -8.34
C LYS A 209 -12.52 -9.16 -7.65
N LEU A 210 -11.59 -8.29 -7.24
CA LEU A 210 -11.88 -7.00 -6.61
C LEU A 210 -12.61 -6.02 -7.56
N ARG A 211 -12.36 -6.11 -8.87
CA ARG A 211 -12.96 -5.24 -9.89
C ARG A 211 -14.40 -5.64 -10.22
N GLU A 212 -14.74 -6.92 -10.09
CA GLU A 212 -16.09 -7.43 -10.34
C GLU A 212 -17.11 -6.90 -9.33
N LYS A 213 -16.66 -6.63 -8.10
CA LYS A 213 -17.48 -6.09 -7.01
C LYS A 213 -16.95 -4.71 -6.55
N PRO A 214 -17.05 -3.66 -7.38
CA PRO A 214 -16.36 -2.38 -7.18
C PRO A 214 -16.72 -1.67 -5.87
N LEU A 215 -17.95 -1.82 -5.39
CA LEU A 215 -18.41 -1.18 -4.17
C LEU A 215 -17.69 -1.75 -2.94
N LYS A 216 -17.31 -3.04 -2.96
CA LYS A 216 -16.73 -3.70 -1.80
C LYS A 216 -15.34 -3.13 -1.45
N PRO A 217 -14.37 -2.97 -2.38
CA PRO A 217 -13.12 -2.26 -2.10
C PRO A 217 -13.31 -0.81 -1.66
N ILE A 218 -14.24 -0.06 -2.28
CA ILE A 218 -14.53 1.33 -1.91
C ILE A 218 -14.96 1.42 -0.45
N ILE A 219 -15.94 0.60 -0.06
CA ILE A 219 -16.46 0.56 1.32
C ILE A 219 -15.35 0.14 2.29
N LEU A 220 -14.58 -0.91 1.98
CA LEU A 220 -13.55 -1.42 2.89
C LEU A 220 -12.41 -0.44 3.13
N LEU A 221 -11.90 0.22 2.09
CA LEU A 221 -10.84 1.21 2.23
C LEU A 221 -11.34 2.44 3.01
N THR A 222 -12.59 2.85 2.78
CA THR A 222 -13.23 3.96 3.52
C THR A 222 -13.43 3.60 5.00
N ILE A 223 -13.98 2.43 5.30
CA ILE A 223 -14.13 1.94 6.68
C ILE A 223 -12.76 1.85 7.37
N SER A 224 -11.72 1.40 6.66
CA SER A 224 -10.36 1.34 7.19
C SER A 224 -9.82 2.70 7.59
N ALA A 225 -10.06 3.73 6.77
CA ALA A 225 -9.70 5.11 7.10
C ALA A 225 -10.46 5.60 8.34
N ILE A 226 -11.78 5.31 8.42
CA ILE A 226 -12.61 5.65 9.58
C ILE A 226 -12.09 4.98 10.84
N ILE A 227 -11.73 3.69 10.80
CA ILE A 227 -11.16 2.96 11.95
C ILE A 227 -9.90 3.67 12.45
N GLY A 228 -8.94 3.97 11.56
CA GLY A 228 -7.71 4.66 11.93
C GLY A 228 -7.98 6.05 12.54
N CYS A 229 -8.87 6.83 11.94
CA CYS A 229 -9.22 8.16 12.43
C CYS A 229 -9.91 8.11 13.80
N LEU A 230 -10.88 7.22 13.98
CA LEU A 230 -11.59 7.06 15.25
C LEU A 230 -10.64 6.56 16.35
N CYS A 231 -9.78 5.59 16.07
CA CYS A 231 -8.79 5.11 17.03
C CYS A 231 -7.87 6.24 17.47
N ARG A 232 -7.32 7.03 16.53
CA ARG A 232 -6.47 8.17 16.88
C ARG A 232 -7.22 9.24 17.67
N TYR A 233 -8.42 9.61 17.22
CA TYR A 233 -9.21 10.65 17.87
C TYR A 233 -9.57 10.26 19.31
N ILE A 234 -10.04 9.03 19.51
CA ILE A 234 -10.43 8.53 20.83
C ILE A 234 -9.18 8.32 21.69
N PHE A 235 -8.26 7.45 21.29
CA PHE A 235 -7.18 7.02 22.18
C PHE A 235 -6.05 8.04 22.30
N THR A 236 -5.54 8.56 21.18
CA THR A 236 -4.37 9.45 21.19
C THR A 236 -4.75 10.89 21.52
N ILE A 237 -5.74 11.47 20.83
CA ILE A 237 -6.09 12.88 21.01
C ILE A 237 -6.90 13.12 22.28
N THR A 238 -7.92 12.30 22.54
CA THR A 238 -8.80 12.51 23.72
C THR A 238 -8.18 11.97 25.01
N TYR A 239 -7.59 10.77 24.98
CA TYR A 239 -7.07 10.10 26.17
C TYR A 239 -5.54 10.16 26.34
N ASN A 240 -4.80 10.83 25.44
CA ASN A 240 -3.33 10.91 25.47
C ASN A 240 -2.62 9.55 25.57
N ILE A 241 -3.23 8.50 25.00
CA ILE A 241 -2.63 7.16 24.94
C ILE A 241 -1.55 7.15 23.85
N PRO A 242 -0.39 6.52 24.10
CA PRO A 242 0.68 6.39 23.10
C PRO A 242 0.17 5.89 21.75
N ILE A 243 0.70 6.48 20.67
CA ILE A 243 0.32 6.12 19.29
C ILE A 243 0.67 4.66 18.99
N THR A 244 1.69 4.10 19.65
CA THR A 244 2.01 2.67 19.58
C THR A 244 0.83 1.80 20.00
N VAL A 245 0.24 2.06 21.16
CA VAL A 245 -0.92 1.29 21.66
C VAL A 245 -2.12 1.48 20.72
N THR A 246 -2.34 2.72 20.28
CA THR A 246 -3.42 3.07 19.35
C THR A 246 -3.28 2.32 18.02
N SER A 247 -2.06 2.20 17.50
CA SER A 247 -1.76 1.48 16.25
C SER A 247 -2.08 -0.01 16.34
N ILE A 248 -1.77 -0.64 17.48
CA ILE A 248 -2.07 -2.05 17.74
C ILE A 248 -3.58 -2.29 17.76
N VAL A 249 -4.34 -1.41 18.41
CA VAL A 249 -5.81 -1.48 18.43
C VAL A 249 -6.37 -1.29 17.02
N ALA A 250 -5.93 -0.25 16.30
CA ALA A 250 -6.42 0.07 14.97
C ALA A 250 -6.15 -1.05 13.95
N ILE A 251 -4.92 -1.60 13.91
CA ILE A 251 -4.59 -2.70 13.00
C ILE A 251 -5.32 -4.00 13.38
N THR A 252 -5.55 -4.24 14.67
CA THR A 252 -6.32 -5.42 15.14
C THR A 252 -7.75 -5.38 14.61
N ILE A 253 -8.44 -4.25 14.78
CA ILE A 253 -9.80 -4.05 14.26
C ILE A 253 -9.81 -4.21 12.73
N THR A 254 -8.79 -3.68 12.06
CA THR A 254 -8.65 -3.72 10.61
C THR A 254 -8.42 -5.14 10.09
N ILE A 255 -7.57 -5.93 10.74
CA ILE A 255 -7.37 -7.35 10.38
C ILE A 255 -8.66 -8.14 10.63
N LEU A 256 -9.39 -7.85 11.71
CA LEU A 256 -10.68 -8.49 11.97
C LEU A 256 -11.72 -8.15 10.88
N LEU A 257 -11.73 -6.91 10.38
CA LEU A 257 -12.56 -6.51 9.23
C LEU A 257 -12.18 -7.31 7.97
N ILE A 258 -10.90 -7.44 7.67
CA ILE A 258 -10.39 -8.21 6.53
C ILE A 258 -10.79 -9.69 6.66
N TYR A 259 -10.63 -10.27 7.86
CA TYR A 259 -11.00 -11.64 8.17
C TYR A 259 -12.51 -11.88 7.96
N ARG A 260 -13.36 -11.02 8.54
CA ARG A 260 -14.83 -11.18 8.42
C ARG A 260 -15.37 -10.96 7.02
N THR A 261 -14.74 -10.08 6.25
CA THR A 261 -15.24 -9.74 4.91
C THR A 261 -14.65 -10.61 3.82
N GLU A 262 -13.71 -11.50 4.15
CA GLU A 262 -13.01 -12.38 3.20
C GLU A 262 -12.55 -11.63 1.94
N THR A 263 -12.04 -10.41 2.12
CA THR A 263 -11.61 -9.58 1.00
C THR A 263 -10.14 -9.31 1.11
N TYR A 264 -9.40 -9.91 0.19
CA TYR A 264 -7.97 -9.74 0.15
C TYR A 264 -7.59 -8.46 -0.57
N LEU A 265 -7.28 -7.44 0.21
CA LEU A 265 -6.82 -6.14 -0.29
C LEU A 265 -5.79 -5.59 0.71
N PRO A 266 -4.49 -5.90 0.52
CA PRO A 266 -3.43 -5.47 1.44
C PRO A 266 -3.40 -3.97 1.77
N PRO A 267 -3.71 -3.03 0.85
CA PRO A 267 -3.75 -1.60 1.15
C PRO A 267 -4.70 -1.17 2.28
N ILE A 268 -5.67 -2.00 2.67
CA ILE A 268 -6.59 -1.69 3.78
C ILE A 268 -5.81 -1.38 5.06
N GLY A 269 -4.83 -2.21 5.45
CA GLY A 269 -4.01 -1.97 6.64
C GLY A 269 -3.22 -0.67 6.56
N ALA A 270 -2.63 -0.39 5.39
CA ALA A 270 -1.82 0.80 5.20
C ALA A 270 -2.64 2.09 5.28
N ILE A 271 -3.87 2.11 4.77
CA ILE A 271 -4.78 3.25 4.93
C ILE A 271 -5.15 3.48 6.39
N CYS A 272 -5.40 2.41 7.15
CA CYS A 272 -5.71 2.54 8.57
C CYS A 272 -4.56 3.17 9.35
N LEU A 273 -3.33 2.68 9.14
CA LEU A 273 -2.16 3.22 9.82
C LEU A 273 -1.75 4.60 9.31
N LEU A 274 -2.02 4.92 8.04
CA LEU A 274 -1.78 6.25 7.50
C LEU A 274 -2.60 7.32 8.23
N ALA A 275 -3.84 7.02 8.62
CA ALA A 275 -4.68 7.93 9.43
C ALA A 275 -4.04 8.29 10.79
N LEU A 276 -3.11 7.48 11.28
CA LEU A 276 -2.43 7.74 12.54
C LEU A 276 -1.34 8.82 12.40
N ILE A 277 -0.80 9.02 11.19
CA ILE A 277 0.33 9.93 10.94
C ILE A 277 -0.04 11.21 10.20
N VAL A 278 -1.24 11.29 9.62
CA VAL A 278 -1.69 12.52 8.93
C VAL A 278 -1.74 13.73 9.87
N PRO A 279 -1.68 14.97 9.38
CA PRO A 279 -1.96 16.15 10.20
C PRO A 279 -3.35 16.07 10.89
N GLU A 280 -3.48 16.61 12.09
CA GLU A 280 -4.71 16.50 12.90
C GLU A 280 -5.89 17.28 12.29
N ASP A 281 -5.60 18.40 11.65
CA ASP A 281 -6.57 19.27 10.96
C ASP A 281 -7.30 18.55 9.82
N ILE A 282 -6.65 17.56 9.19
CA ILE A 282 -7.25 16.78 8.10
C ILE A 282 -7.91 15.48 8.57
N LEU A 283 -7.85 15.13 9.86
CA LEU A 283 -8.28 13.83 10.36
C LEU A 283 -9.77 13.54 10.06
N THR A 284 -10.61 14.57 10.08
CA THR A 284 -12.05 14.46 9.76
C THR A 284 -12.31 14.35 8.26
N LEU A 285 -11.45 14.96 7.45
CA LEU A 285 -11.55 14.98 5.99
C LEU A 285 -10.91 13.74 5.35
N PHE A 286 -9.94 13.13 6.01
CA PHE A 286 -9.17 12.00 5.50
C PHE A 286 -10.03 10.83 5.01
N PRO A 287 -11.06 10.34 5.74
CA PRO A 287 -11.95 9.30 5.22
C PRO A 287 -12.69 9.69 3.93
N LEU A 288 -13.06 10.98 3.80
CA LEU A 288 -13.71 11.49 2.59
C LEU A 288 -12.72 11.53 1.41
N GLU A 289 -11.48 11.95 1.62
CA GLU A 289 -10.43 11.88 0.59
C GLU A 289 -10.17 10.44 0.13
N ILE A 290 -10.13 9.49 1.08
CA ILE A 290 -9.99 8.07 0.77
C ILE A 290 -11.17 7.55 -0.05
N PHE A 291 -12.40 7.94 0.31
CA PHE A 291 -13.61 7.58 -0.43
C PHE A 291 -13.58 8.13 -1.86
N ILE A 292 -13.26 9.42 -2.02
CA ILE A 292 -13.19 10.09 -3.32
C ILE A 292 -12.10 9.45 -4.18
N GLY A 293 -10.88 9.32 -3.66
CA GLY A 293 -9.74 8.73 -4.40
C GLY A 293 -10.01 7.29 -4.82
N THR A 294 -10.54 6.46 -3.92
CA THR A 294 -10.89 5.08 -4.26
C THR A 294 -11.98 5.02 -5.33
N THR A 295 -12.99 5.88 -5.25
CA THR A 295 -14.08 5.94 -6.23
C THR A 295 -13.57 6.34 -7.61
N ILE A 296 -12.71 7.36 -7.68
CA ILE A 296 -12.07 7.80 -8.93
C ILE A 296 -11.27 6.64 -9.55
N PHE A 297 -10.35 6.04 -8.80
CA PHE A 297 -9.49 4.97 -9.31
C PHE A 297 -10.27 3.71 -9.72
N MET A 298 -11.29 3.32 -8.96
CA MET A 298 -12.15 2.19 -9.30
C MET A 298 -12.95 2.46 -10.59
N THR A 299 -13.46 3.69 -10.76
CA THR A 299 -14.21 4.10 -11.96
C THR A 299 -13.33 4.03 -13.21
N PHE A 300 -12.14 4.62 -13.15
CA PHE A 300 -11.19 4.54 -14.27
C PHE A 300 -10.77 3.09 -14.59
N THR A 301 -10.55 2.28 -13.56
CA THR A 301 -10.24 0.85 -13.76
C THR A 301 -11.35 0.14 -14.54
N LYS A 302 -12.62 0.42 -14.26
CA LYS A 302 -13.75 -0.14 -15.01
C LYS A 302 -13.81 0.35 -16.46
N ILE A 303 -13.55 1.64 -16.71
CA ILE A 303 -13.57 2.22 -18.05
C ILE A 303 -12.47 1.58 -18.93
N ILE A 304 -11.25 1.46 -18.40
CA ILE A 304 -10.14 0.80 -19.11
C ILE A 304 -10.54 -0.62 -19.49
N TYR A 305 -11.08 -1.39 -18.54
CA TYR A 305 -11.44 -2.79 -18.78
C TYR A 305 -12.59 -2.99 -19.78
N ARG A 306 -13.63 -2.15 -19.73
CA ARG A 306 -14.73 -2.20 -20.72
C ARG A 306 -14.20 -2.01 -22.15
N THR A 307 -13.18 -1.17 -22.30
CA THR A 307 -12.53 -0.91 -23.59
C THR A 307 -11.70 -2.11 -24.07
N GLU A 308 -11.04 -2.83 -23.15
CA GLU A 308 -10.29 -4.06 -23.48
C GLU A 308 -11.22 -5.21 -23.92
N THR A 309 -12.31 -5.44 -23.17
CA THR A 309 -13.29 -6.49 -23.50
C THR A 309 -13.97 -6.21 -24.85
N PHE A 310 -14.26 -4.94 -25.14
CA PHE A 310 -14.79 -4.54 -26.44
C PHE A 310 -13.80 -4.82 -27.58
N ARG A 311 -12.51 -4.47 -27.43
CA ARG A 311 -11.49 -4.76 -28.47
C ARG A 311 -11.25 -6.24 -28.70
N GLU A 312 -11.30 -7.07 -27.66
CA GLU A 312 -11.13 -8.52 -27.80
C GLU A 312 -12.31 -9.19 -28.52
N TYR A 313 -13.52 -8.67 -28.36
CA TYR A 313 -14.71 -9.15 -29.07
C TYR A 313 -14.66 -8.86 -30.58
N TYR A 314 -14.14 -7.70 -31.01
CA TYR A 314 -14.10 -7.31 -32.42
C TYR A 314 -12.90 -7.87 -33.20
N HIS A 315 -11.80 -8.24 -32.53
CA HIS A 315 -10.64 -8.88 -33.18
C HIS A 315 -10.71 -10.41 -33.20
N GLN A 316 -11.80 -11.01 -32.70
CA GLN A 316 -12.09 -12.44 -32.83
C GLN A 316 -13.15 -12.77 -33.90
N LYS A 317 -13.67 -11.76 -34.62
CA LYS A 317 -14.42 -11.90 -35.87
C LYS A 317 -13.56 -11.48 -37.05
#